data_AF-V5GDB1-F1
#
_entry.id   AF-V5GDB1-F1
#
_cell.length_a   1.000
_cell.length_b   1.000
_cell.length_c   1.000
_cell.angle_alpha   90.00
_cell.angle_beta   90.00
_cell.angle_gamma   90.00
#
_symmetry.space_group_name_H-M   'P 1'
#
loop_
_entity.id
_entity.type
_entity.pdbx_description
1 polymer ?
#
loop_
_entity_poly.entity_id
_entity_poly.type
_entity_poly.pdbx_seq_one_letter_code
_entity_poly.pdbx_strand_id
1 'polypeptide(L)'
;LDNPNNLTKYDIVNYIVNYLDTDTVLFQANEDEDLFKFQIAEWDPVIEWFNKRFNVQLKKSTQMDVPPVSDQDKNTLSKHLMSYNFAAVNGFMYGIDTLKSVVLTFACIEKHITPERAVLLSRLEEEYQTGHWGRVEWAHDLNQQNLQARLAAV
;
A
#
# COMPACT_ATOMS: atom_id res chain seq x y z
N LEU A 1 -19.69 10.98 9.90
CA LEU A 1 -18.45 11.01 9.09
C LEU A 1 -18.36 12.40 8.50
N ASP A 2 -17.54 13.26 9.11
CA ASP A 2 -17.36 14.64 8.64
C ASP A 2 -16.58 14.64 7.33
N ASN A 3 -17.11 15.32 6.30
CA ASN A 3 -16.46 15.55 5.02
C ASN A 3 -16.16 17.06 4.88
N PRO A 4 -15.20 17.61 5.65
CA PRO A 4 -14.96 19.05 5.71
C PRO A 4 -14.54 19.65 4.36
N ASN A 5 -14.01 18.83 3.45
CA ASN A 5 -13.55 19.23 2.12
C ASN A 5 -14.59 19.00 1.01
N ASN A 6 -15.81 18.53 1.34
CA ASN A 6 -16.85 18.16 0.37
C ASN A 6 -16.36 17.20 -0.74
N LEU A 7 -15.41 16.31 -0.43
CA LEU A 7 -14.92 15.31 -1.37
C LEU A 7 -16.05 14.39 -1.79
N THR A 8 -16.27 14.24 -3.08
CA THR A 8 -17.20 13.25 -3.61
C THR A 8 -16.53 11.87 -3.58
N LYS A 9 -17.34 10.81 -3.68
CA LYS A 9 -16.80 9.46 -3.84
C LYS A 9 -15.84 9.36 -5.04
N TYR A 10 -16.15 10.07 -6.12
CA TYR A 10 -15.33 10.10 -7.33
C TYR A 10 -13.96 10.74 -7.07
N ASP A 11 -13.92 11.84 -6.30
CA ASP A 11 -12.66 12.50 -5.94
C ASP A 11 -11.75 11.58 -5.12
N ILE A 12 -12.33 10.84 -4.16
CA ILE A 12 -11.56 9.89 -3.35
C ILE A 12 -11.08 8.70 -4.19
N VAL A 13 -11.91 8.16 -5.08
CA VAL A 13 -11.48 7.09 -5.99
C VAL A 13 -10.33 7.56 -6.87
N ASN A 14 -10.41 8.77 -7.43
CA ASN A 14 -9.34 9.35 -8.23
C ASN A 14 -8.06 9.55 -7.42
N TYR A 15 -8.17 10.00 -6.17
CA TYR A 15 -7.03 10.08 -5.26
C TYR A 15 -6.35 8.72 -5.10
N ILE A 16 -7.12 7.67 -4.79
CA ILE A 16 -6.60 6.33 -4.58
C ILE A 16 -5.88 5.79 -5.82
N VAL A 17 -6.47 5.89 -7.01
CA VAL A 17 -5.83 5.34 -8.22
C VAL A 17 -4.61 6.15 -8.67
N ASN A 18 -4.58 7.45 -8.41
CA ASN A 18 -3.41 8.28 -8.70
C ASN A 18 -2.28 8.04 -7.69
N TYR A 19 -2.61 7.66 -6.45
CA TYR A 19 -1.60 7.31 -5.44
C TYR A 19 -0.72 6.14 -5.87
N LEU A 20 -1.23 5.25 -6.74
CA LEU A 20 -0.45 4.14 -7.28
C LEU A 20 0.82 4.58 -8.02
N ASP A 21 0.85 5.79 -8.58
CA ASP A 21 2.05 6.32 -9.25
C ASP A 21 3.20 6.57 -8.27
N THR A 22 2.92 6.62 -6.97
CA THR A 22 3.88 6.87 -5.90
C THR A 22 3.78 5.82 -4.79
N ASP A 23 3.16 4.67 -5.06
CA ASP A 23 2.96 3.62 -4.07
C ASP A 23 4.29 3.01 -3.64
N THR A 24 4.59 3.05 -2.34
CA THR A 24 5.89 2.63 -1.79
C THR A 24 6.36 1.27 -2.30
N VAL A 25 5.48 0.27 -2.41
CA VAL A 25 5.91 -1.09 -2.79
C VAL A 25 6.29 -1.22 -4.27
N LEU A 26 5.89 -0.26 -5.11
CA LEU A 26 6.20 -0.24 -6.53
C LEU A 26 7.56 0.40 -6.82
N PHE A 27 8.22 1.03 -5.85
CA PHE A 27 9.55 1.62 -6.01
C PHE A 27 10.56 0.85 -5.18
N GLN A 28 11.36 0.01 -5.84
CA GLN A 28 12.34 -0.85 -5.19
C GLN A 28 13.76 -0.31 -5.39
N ALA A 29 14.65 -0.61 -4.46
CA ALA A 29 16.04 -0.20 -4.45
C ALA A 29 16.78 -0.66 -5.72
N ASN A 30 17.68 0.20 -6.21
CA ASN A 30 18.48 -0.04 -7.42
C ASN A 30 19.99 -0.20 -7.14
N GLU A 31 20.48 0.35 -6.02
CA GLU A 31 21.90 0.38 -5.66
C GLU A 31 22.26 -0.60 -4.52
N ASP A 32 21.31 -0.95 -3.66
CA ASP A 32 21.50 -1.92 -2.58
C ASP A 32 20.91 -3.28 -2.98
N GLU A 33 21.77 -4.19 -3.44
CA GLU A 33 21.36 -5.52 -3.91
C GLU A 33 20.69 -6.36 -2.82
N ASP A 34 21.11 -6.22 -1.56
CA ASP A 34 20.59 -7.05 -0.48
C ASP A 34 19.23 -6.54 0.00
N LEU A 35 19.04 -5.22 0.07
CA LEU A 35 17.72 -4.61 0.24
C LEU A 35 16.80 -4.97 -0.93
N PHE A 36 17.29 -4.93 -2.17
CA PHE A 36 16.49 -5.25 -3.34
C PHE A 36 16.00 -6.71 -3.33
N LYS A 37 16.89 -7.67 -3.03
CA LYS A 37 16.49 -9.10 -2.86
C LYS A 37 15.40 -9.25 -1.80
N PHE A 38 15.46 -8.43 -0.77
CA PHE A 38 14.49 -8.46 0.31
C PHE A 38 13.14 -7.88 -0.07
N GLN A 39 13.14 -6.73 -0.75
CA GLN A 39 11.93 -6.15 -1.31
C GLN A 39 11.26 -7.10 -2.31
N ILE A 40 12.04 -7.80 -3.13
CA ILE A 40 11.52 -8.86 -3.98
C ILE A 40 10.81 -9.93 -3.15
N ALA A 41 11.48 -10.47 -2.13
CA ALA A 41 10.92 -11.57 -1.33
C ALA A 41 9.63 -11.19 -0.59
N GLU A 42 9.51 -9.91 -0.20
CA GLU A 42 8.48 -9.44 0.73
C GLU A 42 7.35 -8.67 0.04
N TRP A 43 7.64 -7.84 -0.97
CA TRP A 43 6.66 -7.01 -1.68
C TRP A 43 6.12 -7.66 -2.96
N ASP A 44 6.94 -8.35 -3.76
CA ASP A 44 6.47 -8.95 -5.02
C ASP A 44 5.27 -9.89 -4.82
N PRO A 45 5.22 -10.78 -3.81
CA PRO A 45 4.06 -11.64 -3.59
C PRO A 45 2.75 -10.87 -3.38
N VAL A 46 2.82 -9.70 -2.72
CA VAL A 46 1.65 -8.86 -2.46
C VAL A 46 1.23 -8.11 -3.73
N ILE A 47 2.19 -7.66 -4.54
CA ILE A 47 1.94 -7.03 -5.84
C ILE A 47 1.29 -8.05 -6.80
N GLU A 48 1.82 -9.27 -6.86
CA GLU A 48 1.26 -10.36 -7.67
C GLU A 48 -0.17 -10.71 -7.25
N TRP A 49 -0.41 -10.81 -5.93
CA TRP A 49 -1.75 -11.00 -5.40
C TRP A 49 -2.69 -9.86 -5.83
N PHE A 50 -2.25 -8.60 -5.72
CA PHE A 50 -3.06 -7.44 -6.08
C PHE A 50 -3.42 -7.45 -7.56
N ASN A 51 -2.43 -7.69 -8.43
CA ASN A 51 -2.61 -7.83 -9.87
C ASN A 51 -3.66 -8.90 -10.21
N LYS A 52 -3.58 -10.07 -9.57
CA LYS A 52 -4.57 -11.14 -9.76
C LYS A 52 -5.95 -10.78 -9.21
N ARG A 53 -6.03 -10.17 -8.03
CA ARG A 53 -7.28 -9.87 -7.33
C ARG A 53 -8.10 -8.79 -8.04
N PHE A 54 -7.44 -7.78 -8.60
CA PHE A 54 -8.08 -6.64 -9.25
C PHE A 54 -7.98 -6.67 -10.78
N ASN A 55 -7.36 -7.71 -11.34
CA ASN A 55 -7.15 -7.89 -12.78
C ASN A 55 -6.46 -6.67 -13.42
N VAL A 56 -5.32 -6.29 -12.82
CA VAL A 56 -4.44 -5.19 -13.26
C VAL A 56 -3.01 -5.69 -13.43
N GLN A 57 -2.16 -4.88 -14.06
CA GLN A 57 -0.75 -5.20 -14.29
C GLN A 57 0.20 -4.13 -13.75
N LEU A 58 0.19 -3.95 -12.43
CA LEU A 58 1.14 -3.09 -11.74
C LEU A 58 2.55 -3.66 -11.90
N LYS A 59 3.49 -2.79 -12.26
CA LYS A 59 4.91 -3.14 -12.39
C LYS A 59 5.69 -2.37 -11.35
N LYS A 60 6.56 -3.07 -10.64
CA LYS A 60 7.60 -2.42 -9.85
C LYS A 60 8.58 -1.70 -10.78
N SER A 61 9.17 -0.63 -10.27
CA SER A 61 10.22 0.11 -10.91
C SER A 61 11.43 0.23 -9.99
N THR A 62 12.62 0.14 -10.57
CA THR A 62 13.90 0.45 -9.93
C THR A 62 14.42 1.83 -10.37
N GLN A 63 13.65 2.55 -11.20
CA GLN A 63 13.99 3.88 -11.73
C GLN A 63 12.73 4.75 -11.74
N MET A 64 12.84 6.06 -11.52
CA MET A 64 11.66 6.94 -11.49
C MET A 64 11.10 7.28 -12.88
N ASP A 65 11.70 6.76 -13.95
CA ASP A 65 11.47 7.24 -15.32
C ASP A 65 10.24 6.62 -16.01
N VAL A 66 9.70 5.52 -15.48
CA VAL A 66 8.54 4.83 -16.07
C VAL A 66 7.41 4.75 -15.04
N PRO A 67 6.21 5.29 -15.35
CA PRO A 67 5.06 5.15 -14.49
C PRO A 67 4.77 3.66 -14.21
N PRO A 68 4.63 3.26 -12.95
CA PRO A 68 4.45 1.84 -12.60
C PRO A 68 3.07 1.31 -13.01
N VAL A 69 2.13 2.19 -13.38
CA VAL A 69 0.72 1.86 -13.62
C VAL A 69 0.20 2.51 -14.90
N SER A 70 -0.48 1.73 -15.74
CA SER A 70 -1.13 2.23 -16.95
C SER A 70 -2.48 2.90 -16.66
N ASP A 71 -2.91 3.82 -17.53
CA ASP A 71 -4.26 4.41 -17.44
C ASP A 71 -5.36 3.34 -17.53
N GLN A 72 -5.10 2.24 -18.26
CA GLN A 72 -6.04 1.12 -18.37
C GLN A 72 -6.21 0.41 -17.01
N ASP A 73 -5.12 0.19 -16.29
CA ASP A 73 -5.14 -0.43 -14.96
C ASP A 73 -5.80 0.48 -13.94
N LYS A 74 -5.48 1.79 -13.95
CA LYS A 74 -6.16 2.79 -13.11
C LYS A 74 -7.66 2.81 -13.37
N ASN A 75 -8.09 2.80 -14.63
CA ASN A 75 -9.50 2.76 -14.98
C ASN A 75 -10.19 1.46 -14.51
N THR A 76 -9.50 0.33 -14.57
CA THR A 76 -10.00 -0.95 -14.09
C THR A 76 -10.21 -0.92 -12.58
N LEU A 77 -9.22 -0.41 -11.84
CA LEU A 77 -9.33 -0.26 -10.40
C LEU A 77 -10.39 0.76 -10.00
N SER A 78 -10.47 1.92 -10.68
CA SER A 78 -11.51 2.94 -10.45
C SER A 78 -12.92 2.35 -10.54
N LYS A 79 -13.20 1.51 -11.55
CA LYS A 79 -14.49 0.83 -11.68
C LYS A 79 -14.78 -0.08 -10.48
N HIS A 80 -13.77 -0.82 -10.01
CA HIS A 80 -13.91 -1.69 -8.84
C HIS A 80 -14.18 -0.86 -7.57
N LEU A 81 -13.42 0.21 -7.33
CA LEU A 81 -13.60 1.12 -6.20
C LEU A 81 -14.95 1.83 -6.20
N MET A 82 -15.46 2.16 -7.39
CA MET A 82 -16.79 2.74 -7.56
C MET A 82 -17.93 1.78 -7.18
N SER A 83 -17.69 0.48 -6.97
CA SER A 83 -18.69 -0.45 -6.45
C SER A 83 -18.88 -0.37 -4.92
N TYR A 84 -17.89 0.11 -4.18
CA TYR A 84 -17.95 0.23 -2.71
C TYR A 84 -18.82 1.40 -2.26
N ASN A 85 -19.31 1.40 -1.02
CA ASN A 85 -20.04 2.58 -0.50
C ASN A 85 -19.07 3.73 -0.16
N PHE A 86 -19.59 4.95 0.03
CA PHE A 86 -18.76 6.13 0.33
C PHE A 86 -17.90 5.97 1.59
N ALA A 87 -18.46 5.38 2.65
CA ALA A 87 -17.75 5.18 3.91
C ALA A 87 -16.53 4.24 3.74
N ALA A 88 -16.68 3.16 2.98
CA ALA A 88 -15.60 2.23 2.69
C ALA A 88 -14.46 2.91 1.93
N VAL A 89 -14.77 3.69 0.88
CA VAL A 89 -13.73 4.38 0.10
C VAL A 89 -13.00 5.44 0.95
N ASN A 90 -13.68 6.09 1.91
CA ASN A 90 -13.01 6.96 2.90
C ASN A 90 -12.08 6.18 3.82
N GLY A 91 -12.50 5.00 4.29
CA GLY A 91 -11.64 4.11 5.08
C GLY A 91 -10.38 3.72 4.31
N PHE A 92 -10.53 3.37 3.04
CA PHE A 92 -9.39 3.02 2.17
C PHE A 92 -8.38 4.17 2.08
N MET A 93 -8.85 5.40 1.86
CA MET A 93 -8.00 6.58 1.83
C MET A 93 -7.18 6.73 3.12
N TYR A 94 -7.81 6.53 4.28
CA TYR A 94 -7.10 6.59 5.57
C TYR A 94 -6.04 5.48 5.71
N GLY A 95 -6.35 4.25 5.30
CA GLY A 95 -5.39 3.15 5.28
C GLY A 95 -4.19 3.45 4.38
N ILE A 96 -4.44 4.02 3.20
CA ILE A 96 -3.41 4.42 2.23
C ILE A 96 -2.53 5.52 2.81
N ASP A 97 -3.12 6.54 3.45
CA ASP A 97 -2.35 7.62 4.07
C ASP A 97 -1.49 7.12 5.24
N THR A 98 -1.93 6.05 5.92
CA THR A 98 -1.21 5.41 7.03
C THR A 98 -0.05 4.57 6.53
N LEU A 99 -0.27 3.74 5.51
CA LEU A 99 0.72 2.78 5.00
C LEU A 99 1.57 3.31 3.84
N LYS A 100 1.19 4.44 3.26
CA LYS A 100 1.75 4.98 2.00
C LYS A 100 1.69 3.98 0.83
N SER A 101 0.70 3.10 0.85
CA SER A 101 0.55 2.05 -0.16
C SER A 101 -0.91 1.62 -0.34
N VAL A 102 -1.41 1.74 -1.55
CA VAL A 102 -2.69 1.17 -2.00
C VAL A 102 -2.61 -0.34 -1.96
N VAL A 103 -1.53 -0.92 -2.46
CA VAL A 103 -1.35 -2.38 -2.53
C VAL A 103 -1.45 -3.00 -1.14
N LEU A 104 -0.72 -2.48 -0.15
CA LEU A 104 -0.73 -3.00 1.22
C LEU A 104 -2.08 -2.76 1.93
N THR A 105 -2.69 -1.59 1.73
CA THR A 105 -4.01 -1.30 2.31
C THR A 105 -5.06 -2.31 1.84
N PHE A 106 -5.14 -2.58 0.54
CA PHE A 106 -6.10 -3.55 0.01
C PHE A 106 -5.77 -4.99 0.39
N ALA A 107 -4.48 -5.35 0.46
CA ALA A 107 -4.07 -6.65 0.97
C ALA A 107 -4.52 -6.87 2.43
N CYS A 108 -4.48 -5.83 3.25
CA CYS A 108 -4.99 -5.88 4.62
C CYS A 108 -6.53 -5.98 4.66
N ILE A 109 -7.24 -5.13 3.91
CA ILE A 109 -8.72 -5.10 3.88
C ILE A 109 -9.31 -6.42 3.39
N GLU A 110 -8.73 -7.01 2.33
CA GLU A 110 -9.14 -8.30 1.78
C GLU A 110 -8.59 -9.49 2.60
N LYS A 111 -7.96 -9.21 3.75
CA LYS A 111 -7.40 -10.20 4.70
C LYS A 111 -6.36 -11.13 4.08
N HIS A 112 -5.67 -10.67 3.04
CA HIS A 112 -4.54 -11.38 2.45
C HIS A 112 -3.32 -11.33 3.38
N ILE A 113 -3.12 -10.19 4.05
CA ILE A 113 -2.12 -10.00 5.10
C ILE A 113 -2.77 -9.41 6.36
N THR A 114 -2.12 -9.57 7.52
CA THR A 114 -2.61 -8.98 8.78
C THR A 114 -2.25 -7.49 8.86
N PRO A 115 -2.93 -6.68 9.71
CA PRO A 115 -2.56 -5.29 9.93
C PRO A 115 -1.10 -5.12 10.38
N GLU A 116 -0.62 -6.01 11.26
CA GLU A 116 0.76 -5.98 11.75
C GLU A 116 1.75 -6.20 10.61
N ARG A 117 1.44 -7.13 9.70
CA ARG A 117 2.25 -7.42 8.53
C ARG A 117 2.22 -6.27 7.52
N ALA A 118 1.07 -5.64 7.30
CA ALA A 118 0.96 -4.49 6.42
C ALA A 118 1.82 -3.32 6.90
N VAL A 119 1.78 -3.01 8.20
CA VAL A 119 2.63 -1.97 8.81
C VAL A 119 4.11 -2.32 8.68
N LEU A 120 4.49 -3.58 8.93
CA LEU A 120 5.87 -4.03 8.75
C LEU A 120 6.34 -3.82 7.31
N LEU A 121 5.55 -4.26 6.33
CA LEU A 121 5.89 -4.15 4.91
C LEU A 121 5.98 -2.68 4.46
N SER A 122 5.15 -1.78 4.99
CA SER A 122 5.24 -0.34 4.68
C SER A 122 6.53 0.33 5.18
N ARG A 123 7.18 -0.26 6.18
CA ARG A 123 8.39 0.27 6.82
C ARG A 123 9.64 -0.54 6.49
N LEU A 124 9.55 -1.47 5.54
CA LEU A 124 10.59 -2.47 5.28
C LEU A 124 11.99 -1.86 5.09
N GLU A 125 12.09 -0.76 4.34
CA GLU A 125 13.37 -0.07 4.14
C GLU A 125 13.94 0.53 5.44
N GLU A 126 13.11 1.21 6.23
CA GLU A 126 13.51 1.78 7.52
C GLU A 126 14.01 0.68 8.48
N GLU A 127 13.28 -0.42 8.55
CA GLU A 127 13.60 -1.57 9.41
C GLU A 127 14.87 -2.30 8.95
N TYR A 128 15.10 -2.35 7.63
CA TYR A 128 16.33 -2.90 7.06
C TYR A 128 17.55 -2.02 7.41
N GLN A 129 17.45 -0.70 7.19
CA GLN A 129 18.54 0.25 7.46
C GLN A 129 18.89 0.34 8.95
N THR A 130 17.91 0.18 9.85
CA THR A 130 18.13 0.14 11.29
C THR A 130 18.60 -1.22 11.81
N GLY A 131 18.66 -2.25 10.95
CA GLY A 131 19.13 -3.59 11.30
C GLY A 131 18.16 -4.39 12.18
N HIS A 132 16.88 -4.01 12.20
CA HIS A 132 15.86 -4.60 13.05
C HIS A 132 15.02 -5.69 12.37
N TRP A 133 15.08 -5.80 11.04
CA TRP A 133 14.29 -6.80 10.36
C TRP A 133 14.62 -8.23 10.83
N GLY A 134 13.58 -8.98 11.23
CA GLY A 134 13.69 -10.37 11.67
C GLY A 134 14.12 -10.57 13.13
N ARG A 135 14.27 -9.50 13.94
CA ARG A 135 14.51 -9.62 15.39
C ARG A 135 13.19 -9.68 16.16
N VAL A 136 13.08 -10.61 17.11
CA VAL A 136 11.85 -10.95 17.85
C VAL A 136 11.31 -9.81 18.74
N GLU A 137 12.13 -8.81 19.08
CA GLU A 137 11.73 -7.66 19.94
C GLU A 137 11.14 -6.45 19.21
N TRP A 138 10.87 -6.55 17.90
CA TRP A 138 10.29 -5.49 17.07
C TRP A 138 8.87 -5.02 17.47
N ALA A 139 8.17 -5.72 18.37
CA ALA A 139 6.79 -5.40 18.76
C ALA A 139 6.62 -4.21 19.73
N HIS A 140 7.70 -3.49 20.08
CA HIS A 140 7.69 -2.46 21.13
C HIS A 140 7.84 -1.00 20.66
N ASP A 141 7.86 -0.73 19.34
CA ASP A 141 7.89 0.65 18.84
C ASP A 141 6.49 1.31 18.93
N LEU A 142 6.40 2.40 19.69
CA LEU A 142 5.17 3.18 19.88
C LEU A 142 4.61 3.69 18.54
N ASN A 143 5.47 4.01 17.56
CA ASN A 143 5.02 4.46 16.25
C ASN A 143 4.31 3.33 15.49
N GLN A 144 4.88 2.12 15.53
CA GLN A 144 4.27 0.93 14.92
C GLN A 144 2.93 0.59 15.56
N GLN A 145 2.84 0.61 16.88
CA GLN A 145 1.58 0.36 17.60
C GLN A 145 0.50 1.39 17.23
N ASN A 146 0.89 2.67 17.07
CA ASN A 146 -0.03 3.70 16.58
C ASN A 146 -0.49 3.41 15.14
N LEU A 147 0.41 3.06 14.22
CA LEU A 147 0.05 2.72 12.85
C LEU A 147 -0.86 1.49 12.78
N GLN A 148 -0.59 0.45 13.58
CA GLN A 148 -1.43 -0.74 13.69
C GLN A 148 -2.82 -0.40 14.23
N ALA A 149 -2.90 0.38 15.31
CA ALA A 149 -4.17 0.81 15.89
C ALA A 149 -5.00 1.64 14.89
N ARG A 150 -4.33 2.52 14.12
CA ARG A 150 -4.96 3.31 13.06
C ARG A 150 -5.48 2.42 11.93
N LEU A 151 -4.65 1.49 11.44
CA LEU A 151 -5.04 0.58 10.35
C LEU A 151 -6.17 -0.37 10.77
N ALA A 152 -6.15 -0.87 12.00
CA ALA A 152 -7.19 -1.74 12.52
C ALA A 152 -8.55 -1.02 12.72
N ALA A 153 -8.56 0.30 12.73
CA ALA A 153 -9.76 1.11 12.81
C ALA A 153 -10.41 1.42 11.44
N VAL A 154 -9.74 1.02 10.34
CA VAL A 154 -10.26 1.11 8.95
C VAL A 154 -11.23 -0.01 8.67
#